data_AF-A0A352YXW7-F1
#
_entry.id   AF-A0A352YXW7-F1
#
_cell.length_a   1.000
_cell.length_b   1.000
_cell.length_c   1.000
_cell.angle_alpha   90.00
_cell.angle_beta   90.00
_cell.angle_gamma   90.00
#
_symmetry.space_group_name_H-M   'P 1'
#
loop_
_entity.id
_entity.type
_entity.pdbx_description
1 polymer ?
#
loop_
_entity_poly.entity_id
_entity_poly.type
_entity_poly.pdbx_seq_one_letter_code
_entity_poly.pdbx_strand_id
1 'polypeptide(L)'
;MIRIECRNQNRYESFILINYYLIISIDNISKLIFMKALTCILIIILAAPLLNLRAQDYLISFTGSGEVTTLDSVLVENLIQNTTLRMKGSDVLHLLGAVSVFETSGNNEPGKIVLSPNPMMGNTRMQFFLTCPGETNISLLDLSGRILAQVRDFLSAGQHNYNIRAGKEGIYFVRIISGKYSTSGKLICSGSDNKDARIDYESTIASLEKNVDVKSNNEQKIMQYNSGDKLKLTGISGNYSTVVVDIPLSDKTIIFNFFACTDKDGNNYPVVLIGSDKGDVVDKQGEGGNLQIWMGKNLAYLPKVSKPDEQILKDPFYYVYDYYGRDIAEAKASYNYKHYGVLYNWIAALGACPVGWHLPSDEEWTSLEDYLLATGHNWDGSLDLEAVASSLATHHGWKISSVPGSPGCPIEYKKNLTGFSAPPCGFKSEYEFTRINEDIFFWSATEKINYTQLVWYRHISYSSTNVMRNSVHKGYGFSVRCIKDYGAR
;
A
#
# COMPACT_ATOMS: atom_id res chain seq x y z
N MET A 1 44.58 86.15 -27.62
CA MET A 1 44.14 84.79 -27.99
C MET A 1 44.45 83.72 -26.93
N ILE A 2 44.76 84.07 -25.66
CA ILE A 2 45.11 83.07 -24.61
C ILE A 2 44.11 83.02 -23.43
N ARG A 3 43.17 83.98 -23.32
CA ARG A 3 42.18 84.02 -22.23
C ARG A 3 40.87 83.27 -22.51
N ILE A 4 40.67 82.74 -23.71
CA ILE A 4 39.43 82.01 -24.10
C ILE A 4 39.61 80.49 -24.01
N GLU A 5 40.84 79.96 -24.16
CA GLU A 5 41.09 78.52 -24.10
C GLU A 5 40.99 77.94 -22.68
N CYS A 6 41.50 78.63 -21.64
CA CYS A 6 41.41 78.12 -20.26
C CYS A 6 39.98 78.04 -19.69
N ARG A 7 39.01 78.79 -20.24
CA ARG A 7 37.62 78.78 -19.72
C ARG A 7 36.77 77.65 -20.33
N ASN A 8 37.14 77.17 -21.51
CA ASN A 8 36.48 76.03 -22.15
C ASN A 8 37.01 74.69 -21.61
N GLN A 9 38.30 74.59 -21.29
CA GLN A 9 38.91 73.36 -20.76
C GLN A 9 38.34 72.95 -19.39
N ASN A 10 38.15 73.92 -18.48
CA ASN A 10 37.50 73.66 -17.17
C ASN A 10 36.01 73.28 -17.27
N ARG A 11 35.27 73.76 -18.29
CA ARG A 11 33.88 73.34 -18.51
C ARG A 11 33.80 71.92 -19.08
N TYR A 12 34.71 71.55 -19.99
CA TYR A 12 34.77 70.20 -20.54
C TYR A 12 35.13 69.16 -19.47
N GLU A 13 36.13 69.42 -18.62
CA GLU A 13 36.46 68.49 -17.53
C GLU A 13 35.34 68.36 -16.50
N SER A 14 34.66 69.46 -16.16
CA SER A 14 33.49 69.43 -15.27
C SER A 14 32.33 68.63 -15.88
N PHE A 15 32.11 68.72 -17.20
CA PHE A 15 31.06 67.99 -17.91
C PHE A 15 31.38 66.49 -18.02
N ILE A 16 32.66 66.13 -18.19
CA ILE A 16 33.12 64.74 -18.21
C ILE A 16 32.98 64.11 -16.83
N LEU A 17 33.38 64.82 -15.76
CA LEU A 17 33.20 64.36 -14.38
C LEU A 17 31.73 64.15 -14.02
N ILE A 18 30.84 65.09 -14.37
CA ILE A 18 29.40 64.93 -14.10
C ILE A 18 28.81 63.74 -14.85
N ASN A 19 29.15 63.54 -16.12
CA ASN A 19 28.69 62.37 -16.88
C ASN A 19 29.25 61.05 -16.31
N TYR A 20 30.50 61.05 -15.85
CA TYR A 20 31.11 59.86 -15.22
C TYR A 20 30.41 59.49 -13.90
N TYR A 21 30.09 60.48 -13.05
CA TYR A 21 29.30 60.26 -11.84
C TYR A 21 27.86 59.82 -12.12
N LEU A 22 27.23 60.36 -13.18
CA LEU A 22 25.88 59.97 -13.58
C LEU A 22 25.84 58.50 -14.05
N ILE A 23 26.82 58.08 -14.86
CA ILE A 23 26.93 56.70 -15.37
C ILE A 23 27.16 55.71 -14.22
N ILE A 24 28.05 56.03 -13.27
CA ILE A 24 28.28 55.19 -12.07
C ILE A 24 27.01 55.11 -11.21
N SER A 25 26.27 56.22 -11.07
CA SER A 25 25.03 56.26 -10.31
C SER A 25 23.94 55.38 -10.95
N ILE A 26 23.77 55.45 -12.28
CA ILE A 26 22.81 54.63 -13.02
C ILE A 26 23.17 53.14 -12.96
N ASP A 27 24.45 52.79 -13.08
CA ASP A 27 24.92 51.40 -13.00
C ASP A 27 24.72 50.81 -11.58
N ASN A 28 24.93 51.62 -10.53
CA ASN A 28 24.65 51.21 -9.16
C ASN A 28 23.15 51.05 -8.87
N ILE A 29 22.30 51.91 -9.43
CA ILE A 29 20.84 51.78 -9.32
C ILE A 29 20.36 50.52 -10.06
N SER A 30 20.89 50.26 -11.26
CA SER A 30 20.60 49.05 -12.04
C SER A 30 20.99 47.78 -11.28
N LYS A 31 22.20 47.73 -10.72
CA LYS A 31 22.65 46.60 -9.87
C LYS A 31 21.80 46.42 -8.63
N LEU A 32 21.36 47.52 -7.99
CA LEU A 32 20.48 47.45 -6.82
C LEU A 32 19.08 46.92 -7.17
N ILE A 33 18.52 47.33 -8.31
CA ILE A 33 17.25 46.82 -8.82
C ILE A 33 17.38 45.33 -9.17
N PHE A 34 18.46 44.94 -9.84
CA PHE A 34 18.76 43.56 -10.19
C PHE A 34 18.92 42.67 -8.95
N MET A 35 19.66 43.13 -7.92
CA MET A 35 19.80 42.40 -6.65
C MET A 35 18.48 42.29 -5.89
N LYS A 36 17.63 43.33 -5.90
CA LYS A 36 16.29 43.28 -5.29
C LYS A 36 15.35 42.32 -6.03
N ALA A 37 15.42 42.29 -7.36
CA ALA A 37 14.65 41.33 -8.16
C ALA A 37 15.13 39.89 -7.91
N LEU A 38 16.44 39.67 -7.87
CA LEU A 38 17.04 38.36 -7.59
C LEU A 38 16.68 37.87 -6.17
N THR A 39 16.70 38.74 -5.17
CA THR A 39 16.28 38.40 -3.80
C THR A 39 14.78 38.12 -3.71
N CYS A 40 13.93 38.87 -4.43
CA CYS A 40 12.50 38.55 -4.50
C CYS A 40 12.25 37.20 -5.17
N ILE A 41 12.95 36.89 -6.26
CA ILE A 41 12.88 35.58 -6.93
C ILE A 41 13.37 34.46 -6.00
N LEU A 42 14.47 34.67 -5.27
CA LEU A 42 14.96 33.71 -4.28
C LEU A 42 13.95 33.49 -3.16
N ILE A 43 13.33 34.55 -2.64
CA ILE A 43 12.29 34.47 -1.61
C ILE A 43 11.06 33.72 -2.15
N ILE A 44 10.66 33.94 -3.40
CA ILE A 44 9.54 33.22 -4.03
C ILE A 44 9.90 31.74 -4.23
N ILE A 45 11.12 31.41 -4.66
CA ILE A 45 11.59 30.03 -4.82
C ILE A 45 11.71 29.32 -3.46
N LEU A 46 12.16 30.03 -2.42
CA LEU A 46 12.25 29.52 -1.05
C LEU A 46 10.87 29.44 -0.35
N ALA A 47 9.90 30.27 -0.77
CA ALA A 47 8.53 30.26 -0.25
C ALA A 47 7.56 29.37 -1.04
N ALA A 48 7.88 29.01 -2.29
CA ALA A 48 7.11 28.06 -3.08
C ALA A 48 6.90 26.69 -2.39
N PRO A 49 7.90 26.09 -1.71
CA PRO A 49 7.66 24.87 -0.92
C PRO A 49 6.86 25.11 0.37
N LEU A 50 6.75 26.35 0.87
CA LEU A 50 5.93 26.69 2.04
C LEU A 50 4.43 26.83 1.73
N LEU A 51 4.05 26.95 0.46
CA LEU A 51 2.66 27.17 0.05
C LEU A 51 1.85 25.87 -0.19
N ASN A 52 2.46 24.68 -0.06
CA ASN A 52 1.80 23.38 -0.30
C ASN A 52 1.74 22.44 0.92
N LEU A 53 1.91 22.95 2.13
CA LEU A 53 1.66 22.18 3.36
C LEU A 53 0.29 22.53 3.95
N ARG A 54 -0.78 22.11 3.28
CA ARG A 54 -2.05 21.86 3.96
C ARG A 54 -2.17 20.36 4.14
N ALA A 55 -2.36 19.91 5.38
CA ALA A 55 -2.97 18.60 5.59
C ALA A 55 -4.31 18.62 4.83
N GLN A 56 -4.43 17.75 3.83
CA GLN A 56 -5.61 17.74 2.99
C GLN A 56 -6.49 16.60 3.47
N ASP A 57 -7.63 16.99 4.02
CA ASP A 57 -8.60 16.07 4.57
C ASP A 57 -9.58 15.67 3.48
N TYR A 58 -9.91 14.37 3.38
CA TYR A 58 -10.87 13.86 2.40
C TYR A 58 -12.00 13.11 3.09
N LEU A 59 -13.23 13.39 2.65
CA LEU A 59 -14.42 12.66 3.05
C LEU A 59 -14.80 11.67 1.95
N ILE A 60 -14.70 10.39 2.28
CA ILE A 60 -15.05 9.29 1.39
C ILE A 60 -16.33 8.64 1.89
N SER A 61 -17.36 8.64 1.04
CA SER A 61 -18.64 7.97 1.29
C SER A 61 -18.76 6.72 0.41
N PHE A 62 -19.70 5.85 0.74
CA PHE A 62 -19.83 4.54 0.10
C PHE A 62 -21.26 4.25 -0.31
N THR A 63 -21.42 3.59 -1.45
CA THR A 63 -22.73 3.10 -1.92
C THR A 63 -22.61 1.71 -2.54
N GLY A 64 -23.67 0.92 -2.49
CA GLY A 64 -23.78 -0.38 -3.16
C GLY A 64 -24.54 -0.28 -4.48
N SER A 65 -24.14 -1.08 -5.47
CA SER A 65 -24.80 -1.24 -6.76
C SER A 65 -24.67 -2.68 -7.25
N GLY A 66 -25.34 -3.04 -8.35
CA GLY A 66 -25.28 -4.38 -8.94
C GLY A 66 -26.41 -5.30 -8.47
N GLU A 67 -26.09 -6.56 -8.17
CA GLU A 67 -27.08 -7.57 -7.74
C GLU A 67 -27.69 -7.25 -6.36
N VAL A 68 -26.98 -6.48 -5.54
CA VAL A 68 -27.46 -5.97 -4.25
C VAL A 68 -27.05 -4.50 -4.13
N THR A 69 -27.93 -3.65 -3.59
CA THR A 69 -27.66 -2.20 -3.43
C THR A 69 -27.40 -1.79 -1.98
N THR A 70 -27.64 -2.68 -1.03
CA THR A 70 -27.32 -2.45 0.38
C THR A 70 -25.82 -2.57 0.62
N LEU A 71 -25.34 -1.94 1.68
CA LEU A 71 -23.96 -2.00 2.10
C LEU A 71 -23.93 -2.13 3.63
N ASP A 72 -23.51 -3.30 4.13
CA ASP A 72 -23.51 -3.59 5.56
C ASP A 72 -22.27 -3.00 6.23
N SER A 73 -21.10 -3.26 5.64
CA SER A 73 -19.83 -2.81 6.17
C SER A 73 -18.80 -2.56 5.08
N VAL A 74 -17.80 -1.74 5.41
CA VAL A 74 -16.63 -1.49 4.59
C VAL A 74 -15.38 -1.82 5.40
N LEU A 75 -14.48 -2.58 4.80
CA LEU A 75 -13.12 -2.78 5.30
C LEU A 75 -12.18 -1.88 4.50
N VAL A 76 -11.48 -0.98 5.19
CA VAL A 76 -10.52 -0.05 4.62
C VAL A 76 -9.13 -0.49 5.05
N GLU A 77 -8.27 -0.80 4.09
CA GLU A 77 -6.87 -1.17 4.33
C GLU A 77 -5.97 -0.11 3.67
N ASN A 78 -5.21 0.66 4.46
CA ASN A 78 -4.14 1.50 3.91
C ASN A 78 -2.94 0.60 3.67
N LEU A 79 -2.64 0.35 2.40
CA LEU A 79 -1.61 -0.60 2.00
C LEU A 79 -0.21 -0.08 2.32
N ILE A 80 0.03 1.23 2.26
CA ILE A 80 1.35 1.82 2.53
C ILE A 80 1.64 1.89 4.03
N GLN A 81 0.62 2.24 4.83
CA GLN A 81 0.77 2.34 6.28
C GLN A 81 0.49 1.01 6.99
N ASN A 82 0.03 -0.01 6.27
CA ASN A 82 -0.43 -1.30 6.79
C ASN A 82 -1.42 -1.15 7.96
N THR A 83 -2.36 -0.20 7.84
CA THR A 83 -3.43 0.03 8.82
C THR A 83 -4.76 -0.49 8.27
N THR A 84 -5.65 -0.89 9.16
CA THR A 84 -6.96 -1.44 8.79
C THR A 84 -8.05 -0.84 9.67
N LEU A 85 -9.16 -0.47 9.05
CA LEU A 85 -10.35 0.07 9.70
C LEU A 85 -11.58 -0.65 9.17
N ARG A 86 -12.44 -1.11 10.07
CA ARG A 86 -13.76 -1.66 9.72
C ARG A 86 -14.83 -0.67 10.18
N MET A 87 -15.77 -0.37 9.29
CA MET A 87 -16.83 0.61 9.51
C MET A 87 -18.15 0.14 8.91
N LYS A 88 -19.28 0.75 9.31
CA LYS A 88 -20.57 0.46 8.69
C LYS A 88 -20.62 1.03 7.29
N GLY A 89 -21.45 0.45 6.42
CA GLY A 89 -21.65 0.98 5.06
C GLY A 89 -22.21 2.41 5.01
N SER A 90 -22.93 2.84 6.06
CA SER A 90 -23.48 4.19 6.20
C SER A 90 -22.51 5.21 6.78
N ASP A 91 -21.38 4.78 7.34
CA ASP A 91 -20.40 5.68 7.95
C ASP A 91 -19.59 6.42 6.85
N VAL A 92 -19.01 7.58 7.19
CA VAL A 92 -18.15 8.35 6.27
C VAL A 92 -16.69 8.19 6.70
N LEU A 93 -15.81 7.84 5.77
CA LEU A 93 -14.38 7.71 6.03
C LEU A 93 -13.75 9.09 5.91
N HIS A 94 -13.17 9.55 7.01
CA HIS A 94 -12.47 10.82 7.10
C HIS A 94 -10.96 10.55 7.08
N LEU A 95 -10.35 10.85 5.94
CA LEU A 95 -8.91 10.74 5.72
C LEU A 95 -8.24 12.01 6.20
N LEU A 96 -7.36 11.90 7.21
CA LEU A 96 -6.65 13.04 7.78
C LEU A 96 -5.17 13.02 7.38
N GLY A 97 -4.71 14.14 6.84
CA GLY A 97 -3.29 14.38 6.56
C GLY A 97 -2.46 14.43 7.85
N ALA A 98 -1.32 13.74 7.88
CA ALA A 98 -0.38 13.90 9.00
C ALA A 98 0.17 15.35 9.00
N VAL A 99 -0.07 16.09 10.09
CA VAL A 99 0.58 17.40 10.29
C VAL A 99 2.03 17.11 10.64
N SER A 100 2.94 17.42 9.71
CA SER A 100 4.38 17.37 9.93
C SER A 100 4.78 18.38 11.01
N VAL A 101 4.88 17.92 12.26
CA VAL A 101 5.56 18.65 13.33
C VAL A 101 7.06 18.43 13.11
N PHE A 102 7.72 19.48 12.57
CA PHE A 102 9.16 19.64 12.34
C PHE A 102 10.06 18.44 12.75
N GLU A 103 10.48 17.67 11.75
CA GLU A 103 11.52 16.65 11.90
C GLU A 103 12.88 17.30 12.17
N THR A 104 13.43 17.11 13.36
CA THR A 104 14.89 17.15 13.53
C THR A 104 15.44 15.84 12.98
N SER A 105 16.13 15.91 11.85
CA SER A 105 16.78 14.80 11.15
C SER A 105 17.64 13.97 12.11
N GLY A 106 17.10 12.85 12.58
CA GLY A 106 17.85 11.79 13.23
C GLY A 106 18.07 10.68 12.22
N ASN A 107 19.30 10.50 11.74
CA ASN A 107 19.67 9.43 10.82
C ASN A 107 19.08 8.08 11.29
N ASN A 108 18.47 7.32 10.37
CA ASN A 108 17.90 5.98 10.56
C ASN A 108 19.00 4.93 10.80
N GLU A 109 19.80 5.11 11.85
CA GLU A 109 20.88 4.20 12.22
C GLU A 109 20.36 3.13 13.21
N PRO A 110 20.49 1.83 12.87
CA PRO A 110 20.18 0.75 13.79
C PRO A 110 20.97 0.86 15.11
N GLY A 111 20.28 0.77 16.24
CA GLY A 111 20.89 0.75 17.58
C GLY A 111 20.92 2.11 18.30
N LYS A 112 20.53 3.20 17.64
CA LYS A 112 20.41 4.53 18.25
C LYS A 112 18.96 4.80 18.68
N ILE A 113 18.79 5.35 19.89
CA ILE A 113 17.51 5.90 20.37
C ILE A 113 17.61 7.42 20.31
N VAL A 114 16.64 8.06 19.67
CA VAL A 114 16.48 9.52 19.68
C VAL A 114 15.41 9.87 20.71
N LEU A 115 15.75 10.73 21.67
CA LEU A 115 14.86 11.24 22.70
C LEU A 115 14.77 12.76 22.54
N SER A 116 13.61 13.29 22.15
CA SER A 116 13.40 14.73 21.97
C SER A 116 11.99 15.16 22.41
N PRO A 117 11.86 16.23 23.22
CA PRO A 117 12.94 17.00 23.86
C PRO A 117 13.62 16.25 25.02
N ASN A 118 14.92 16.48 25.23
CA ASN A 118 15.69 15.99 26.38
C ASN A 118 16.75 17.04 26.77
N PRO A 119 16.66 17.72 27.94
CA PRO A 119 15.71 17.49 29.03
C PRO A 119 14.25 17.72 28.65
N MET A 120 13.35 16.95 29.24
CA MET A 120 11.90 16.98 29.00
C MET A 120 11.14 17.70 30.11
N MET A 121 10.04 18.37 29.76
CA MET A 121 9.10 19.00 30.70
C MET A 121 7.79 18.21 30.70
N GLY A 122 7.72 17.15 31.50
CA GLY A 122 6.57 16.24 31.58
C GLY A 122 6.64 15.04 30.63
N ASN A 123 6.77 15.26 29.31
CA ASN A 123 6.83 14.18 28.31
C ASN A 123 7.94 14.37 27.26
N THR A 124 8.38 13.27 26.65
CA THR A 124 9.33 13.25 25.52
C THR A 124 8.88 12.27 24.45
N ARG A 125 9.35 12.47 23.22
CA ARG A 125 9.24 11.49 22.15
C ARG A 125 10.47 10.61 22.12
N MET A 126 10.26 9.30 22.06
CA MET A 126 11.27 8.30 21.81
C MET A 126 11.11 7.72 20.40
N GLN A 127 12.16 7.79 19.61
CA GLN A 127 12.23 7.21 18.27
C GLN A 127 13.37 6.19 18.21
N PHE A 128 13.12 5.03 17.62
CA PHE A 128 14.13 4.00 17.37
C PHE A 128 13.79 3.19 16.12
N PHE A 129 14.79 2.49 15.57
CA PHE A 129 14.65 1.68 14.36
C PHE A 129 14.95 0.20 14.66
N LEU A 130 14.05 -0.69 14.23
CA LEU A 130 14.22 -2.15 14.27
C LEU A 130 14.56 -2.70 12.89
N THR A 131 15.58 -3.56 12.81
CA THR A 131 16.01 -4.19 11.56
C THR A 131 15.22 -5.45 11.20
N CYS A 132 14.55 -6.06 12.17
CA CYS A 132 13.68 -7.22 11.98
C CYS A 132 12.43 -7.10 12.87
N PRO A 133 11.30 -7.69 12.44
CA PRO A 133 10.10 -7.74 13.27
C PRO A 133 10.31 -8.65 14.49
N GLY A 134 9.69 -8.31 15.62
CA GLY A 134 9.75 -9.14 16.82
C GLY A 134 9.03 -8.54 18.03
N GLU A 135 8.80 -9.39 19.04
CA GLU A 135 8.34 -8.95 20.35
C GLU A 135 9.39 -8.02 20.98
N THR A 136 8.96 -6.80 21.27
CA THR A 136 9.80 -5.72 21.77
C THR A 136 9.33 -5.29 23.16
N ASN A 137 10.18 -5.47 24.16
CA ASN A 137 9.97 -4.95 25.51
C ASN A 137 10.62 -3.57 25.62
N ILE A 138 9.84 -2.57 26.03
CA ILE A 138 10.31 -1.21 26.31
C ILE A 138 10.06 -0.93 27.78
N SER A 139 11.12 -0.60 28.52
CA SER A 139 11.06 -0.33 29.95
C SER A 139 11.61 1.06 30.27
N LEU A 140 10.88 1.81 31.10
CA LEU A 140 11.32 3.06 31.71
C LEU A 140 11.79 2.76 33.14
N LEU A 141 13.01 3.14 33.47
CA LEU A 141 13.67 2.87 34.76
C LEU A 141 14.08 4.18 35.44
N ASP A 142 14.05 4.20 36.77
CA ASP A 142 14.63 5.29 37.57
C ASP A 142 16.15 5.12 37.81
N LEU A 143 16.77 6.07 38.51
CA LEU A 143 18.19 6.04 38.88
C LEU A 143 18.61 4.82 39.73
N SER A 144 17.66 4.17 40.41
CA SER A 144 17.91 2.96 41.20
C SER A 144 17.78 1.68 40.38
N GLY A 145 17.35 1.78 39.11
CA GLY A 145 17.09 0.65 38.22
C GLY A 145 15.70 0.02 38.41
N ARG A 146 14.81 0.65 39.18
CA ARG A 146 13.43 0.20 39.34
C ARG A 146 12.62 0.53 38.08
N ILE A 147 11.87 -0.45 37.57
CA ILE A 147 10.96 -0.26 36.44
C ILE A 147 9.75 0.56 36.89
N LEU A 148 9.49 1.67 36.22
CA LEU A 148 8.36 2.57 36.47
C LEU A 148 7.20 2.35 35.49
N ALA A 149 7.52 2.01 34.24
CA ALA A 149 6.55 1.66 33.21
C ALA A 149 7.18 0.66 32.24
N GLN A 150 6.38 -0.27 31.71
CA GLN A 150 6.82 -1.23 30.71
C GLN A 150 5.70 -1.55 29.74
N VAL A 151 6.04 -1.60 28.45
CA VAL A 151 5.16 -2.10 27.39
C VAL A 151 5.85 -3.25 26.66
N ARG A 152 5.02 -4.15 26.13
CA ARG A 152 5.45 -5.28 25.32
C ARG A 152 4.59 -5.32 24.07
N ASP A 153 5.20 -4.96 22.95
CA ASP A 153 4.52 -4.86 21.67
C ASP A 153 5.22 -5.73 20.62
N PHE A 154 4.44 -6.33 19.71
CA PHE A 154 5.03 -6.98 18.53
C PHE A 154 5.23 -5.90 17.46
N LEU A 155 6.49 -5.55 17.20
CA LEU A 155 6.84 -4.45 16.30
C LEU A 155 7.38 -4.99 14.98
N SER A 156 7.03 -4.35 13.88
CA SER A 156 7.60 -4.63 12.55
C SER A 156 9.04 -4.11 12.43
N ALA A 157 9.77 -4.56 11.41
CA ALA A 157 11.00 -3.85 11.01
C ALA A 157 10.64 -2.44 10.53
N GLY A 158 11.43 -1.44 10.90
CA GLY A 158 11.14 -0.03 10.60
C GLY A 158 11.32 0.89 11.80
N GLN A 159 10.93 2.14 11.63
CA GLN A 159 10.97 3.17 12.67
C GLN A 159 9.73 3.12 13.55
N HIS A 160 9.91 3.28 14.86
CA HIS A 160 8.85 3.31 15.85
C HIS A 160 8.97 4.53 16.74
N ASN A 161 7.82 5.14 17.08
CA ASN A 161 7.74 6.30 17.94
C ASN A 161 6.88 6.00 19.17
N TYR A 162 7.34 6.41 20.33
CA TYR A 162 6.64 6.29 21.61
C TYR A 162 6.66 7.63 22.33
N ASN A 163 5.57 7.96 23.01
CA ASN A 163 5.52 9.06 23.95
C ASN A 163 5.86 8.52 25.35
N ILE A 164 6.80 9.16 26.04
CA ILE A 164 7.25 8.74 27.36
C ILE A 164 6.95 9.84 28.37
N ARG A 165 6.34 9.46 29.50
CA ARG A 165 6.10 10.32 30.65
C ARG A 165 6.74 9.68 31.89
N ALA A 166 7.55 10.45 32.61
CA ALA A 166 8.22 9.96 33.83
C ALA A 166 7.51 10.34 35.13
N GLY A 167 6.60 11.33 35.09
CA GLY A 167 5.76 11.71 36.22
C GLY A 167 6.40 12.64 37.25
N LYS A 168 7.70 12.45 37.54
CA LYS A 168 8.46 13.27 38.50
C LYS A 168 9.77 13.79 37.88
N GLU A 169 10.29 14.87 38.46
CA GLU A 169 11.62 15.37 38.14
C GLU A 169 12.69 14.34 38.52
N GLY A 170 13.70 14.18 37.66
CA GLY A 170 14.74 13.18 37.87
C GLY A 170 15.43 12.72 36.60
N ILE A 171 16.36 11.79 36.76
CA ILE A 171 17.05 11.12 35.66
C ILE A 171 16.43 9.72 35.51
N TYR A 172 16.18 9.34 34.26
CA TYR A 172 15.58 8.07 33.91
C TYR A 172 16.35 7.40 32.79
N PHE A 173 16.16 6.09 32.65
CA PHE A 173 16.71 5.30 31.57
C PHE A 173 15.57 4.62 30.83
N VAL A 174 15.66 4.55 29.51
CA VAL A 174 14.76 3.74 28.70
C VAL A 174 15.57 2.59 28.13
N ARG A 175 15.03 1.37 28.20
CA ARG A 175 15.65 0.17 27.66
C ARG A 175 14.70 -0.51 26.68
N ILE A 176 15.21 -0.87 25.51
CA ILE A 176 14.48 -1.56 24.45
C ILE A 176 15.16 -2.90 24.21
N ILE A 177 14.39 -4.00 24.24
CA ILE A 177 14.87 -5.35 23.94
C ILE A 177 13.92 -6.00 22.94
N SER A 178 14.42 -6.41 21.77
CA SER A 178 13.67 -7.12 20.73
C SER A 178 14.49 -8.28 20.19
N GLY A 179 14.21 -9.51 20.63
CA GLY A 179 15.05 -10.67 20.32
C GLY A 179 16.53 -10.47 20.73
N LYS A 180 17.43 -10.39 19.76
CA LYS A 180 18.87 -10.10 19.98
C LYS A 180 19.21 -8.60 20.03
N TYR A 181 18.28 -7.74 19.63
CA TYR A 181 18.45 -6.29 19.66
C TYR A 181 18.26 -5.78 21.10
N SER A 182 19.22 -5.00 21.61
CA SER A 182 19.14 -4.35 22.91
C SER A 182 19.79 -2.97 22.85
N THR A 183 19.05 -1.92 23.21
CA THR A 183 19.57 -0.54 23.29
C THR A 183 19.00 0.20 24.50
N SER A 184 19.68 1.26 24.93
CA SER A 184 19.25 2.08 26.07
C SER A 184 19.53 3.57 25.85
N GLY A 185 18.62 4.42 26.30
CA GLY A 185 18.73 5.89 26.26
C GLY A 185 18.65 6.50 27.65
N LYS A 186 19.35 7.62 27.87
CA LYS A 186 19.26 8.44 29.10
C LYS A 186 18.30 9.60 28.89
N LEU A 187 17.45 9.82 29.88
CA LEU A 187 16.44 10.86 29.89
C LEU A 187 16.55 11.74 31.14
N ILE A 188 16.37 13.05 30.98
CA ILE A 188 16.34 14.02 32.08
C ILE A 188 14.96 14.68 32.08
N CYS A 189 14.24 14.60 33.20
CA CYS A 189 12.97 15.28 33.41
C CYS A 189 13.16 16.47 34.34
N SER A 190 12.93 17.69 33.83
CA SER A 190 13.12 18.95 34.55
C SER A 190 11.82 19.62 34.99
N GLY A 191 10.66 18.97 34.79
CA GLY A 191 9.36 19.44 35.30
C GLY A 191 8.41 18.26 35.58
N SER A 192 7.58 18.38 36.61
CA SER A 192 6.65 17.34 37.05
C SER A 192 5.19 17.73 36.89
N ASP A 193 4.40 16.81 36.30
CA ASP A 193 2.93 16.90 36.28
C ASP A 193 2.27 16.09 37.42
N ASN A 194 3.07 15.46 38.30
CA ASN A 194 2.64 14.54 39.36
C ASN A 194 1.72 13.37 38.91
N LYS A 195 1.77 13.02 37.63
CA LYS A 195 1.04 11.89 37.03
C LYS A 195 1.91 10.63 37.00
N ASP A 196 1.30 9.45 36.91
CA ASP A 196 2.04 8.18 36.81
C ASP A 196 2.92 8.10 35.56
N ALA A 197 4.03 7.37 35.68
CA ALA A 197 4.91 7.09 34.57
C ALA A 197 4.23 6.20 33.53
N ARG A 198 4.38 6.52 32.24
CA ARG A 198 3.76 5.79 31.13
C ARG A 198 4.65 5.79 29.89
N ILE A 199 4.45 4.75 29.08
CA ILE A 199 5.03 4.59 27.75
C ILE A 199 3.84 4.29 26.85
N ASP A 200 3.54 5.20 25.93
CA ASP A 200 2.41 5.09 25.04
C ASP A 200 2.96 5.00 23.61
N TYR A 201 2.57 3.98 22.85
CA TYR A 201 2.88 3.95 21.42
C TYR A 201 2.22 5.16 20.77
N GLU A 202 2.98 5.91 19.99
CA GLU A 202 2.45 7.06 19.28
C GLU A 202 1.66 6.56 18.06
N SER A 203 0.50 5.97 18.33
CA SER A 203 -0.59 5.99 17.37
C SER A 203 -1.10 7.42 17.31
N THR A 204 -1.29 7.96 16.11
CA THR A 204 -1.68 9.36 15.85
C THR A 204 -3.12 9.69 16.30
N ILE A 205 -3.62 9.10 17.40
CA ILE A 205 -5.03 9.11 17.81
C ILE A 205 -5.19 9.39 19.32
N ALA A 206 -4.48 10.38 19.86
CA ALA A 206 -4.76 10.88 21.20
C ALA A 206 -4.73 12.40 21.25
N SER A 207 -5.68 13.06 20.58
CA SER A 207 -6.23 14.38 20.97
C SER A 207 -7.17 14.99 19.91
N LEU A 208 -8.24 14.30 19.50
CA LEU A 208 -9.36 14.96 18.81
C LEU A 208 -10.72 14.37 19.24
N GLU A 209 -10.97 14.34 20.54
CA GLU A 209 -12.36 14.45 21.02
C GLU A 209 -12.69 15.94 21.14
N LYS A 210 -13.22 16.52 20.06
CA LYS A 210 -13.98 17.76 20.16
C LYS A 210 -15.36 17.52 19.57
N ASN A 211 -16.34 17.57 20.47
CA ASN A 211 -17.76 17.46 20.20
C ASN A 211 -18.18 18.26 18.95
N VAL A 212 -18.74 17.56 17.97
CA VAL A 212 -19.59 18.17 16.95
C VAL A 212 -20.96 17.50 17.07
N ASP A 213 -21.88 18.21 17.70
CA ASP A 213 -23.31 17.95 17.58
C ASP A 213 -23.75 18.27 16.15
N VAL A 214 -24.05 17.25 15.34
CA VAL A 214 -25.05 17.35 14.26
C VAL A 214 -25.74 16.00 14.09
N LYS A 215 -27.06 16.01 14.20
CA LYS A 215 -27.98 14.91 13.90
C LYS A 215 -27.80 14.39 12.46
N SER A 216 -27.10 13.28 12.32
CA SER A 216 -27.40 12.21 11.38
C SER A 216 -26.83 10.92 11.97
N ASN A 217 -27.49 9.77 11.84
CA ASN A 217 -27.02 8.49 12.42
C ASN A 217 -25.73 7.93 11.79
N ASN A 218 -25.03 8.73 10.98
CA ASN A 218 -23.80 8.33 10.29
C ASN A 218 -22.60 8.88 11.07
N GLU A 219 -21.76 7.98 11.57
CA GLU A 219 -20.53 8.37 12.27
C GLU A 219 -19.41 8.60 11.25
N GLN A 220 -18.56 9.60 11.49
CA GLN A 220 -17.29 9.73 10.77
C GLN A 220 -16.26 8.82 11.42
N LYS A 221 -15.58 7.99 10.61
CA LYS A 221 -14.46 7.17 11.06
C LYS A 221 -13.16 7.73 10.49
N ILE A 222 -12.22 8.03 11.37
CA ILE A 222 -10.97 8.68 11.00
C ILE A 222 -9.92 7.61 10.64
N MET A 223 -9.17 7.86 9.56
CA MET A 223 -7.97 7.12 9.20
C MET A 223 -6.87 8.12 8.81
N GLN A 224 -5.65 7.90 9.32
CA GLN A 224 -4.49 8.66 8.85
C GLN A 224 -4.24 8.36 7.37
N TYR A 225 -3.95 9.41 6.61
CA TYR A 225 -3.73 9.31 5.17
C TYR A 225 -2.65 10.29 4.74
N ASN A 226 -1.57 9.80 4.16
CA ASN A 226 -0.63 10.65 3.44
C ASN A 226 -1.07 10.75 1.99
N SER A 227 -0.93 11.92 1.37
CA SER A 227 -1.26 12.07 -0.05
C SER A 227 -0.48 11.06 -0.90
N GLY A 228 -1.19 10.27 -1.71
CA GLY A 228 -0.62 9.18 -2.49
C GLY A 228 -0.67 7.81 -1.81
N ASP A 229 -1.11 7.72 -0.55
CA ASP A 229 -1.39 6.44 0.09
C ASP A 229 -2.48 5.70 -0.67
N LYS A 230 -2.38 4.37 -0.66
CA LYS A 230 -3.27 3.50 -1.42
C LYS A 230 -4.23 2.80 -0.48
N LEU A 231 -5.51 2.98 -0.74
CA LEU A 231 -6.56 2.32 0.03
C LEU A 231 -7.12 1.16 -0.77
N LYS A 232 -7.11 -0.02 -0.16
CA LYS A 232 -7.91 -1.16 -0.61
C LYS A 232 -9.19 -1.17 0.21
N LEU A 233 -10.30 -0.97 -0.47
CA LEU A 233 -11.63 -0.85 0.10
C LEU A 233 -12.41 -2.10 -0.26
N THR A 234 -12.91 -2.83 0.73
CA THR A 234 -13.78 -3.99 0.51
C THR A 234 -15.17 -3.68 1.05
N GLY A 235 -16.12 -3.43 0.15
CA GLY A 235 -17.54 -3.33 0.49
C GLY A 235 -18.11 -4.73 0.71
N ILE A 236 -18.99 -4.88 1.71
CA ILE A 236 -19.61 -6.15 2.08
C ILE A 236 -21.12 -5.95 2.24
N SER A 237 -21.91 -6.83 1.63
CA SER A 237 -23.35 -6.92 1.80
C SER A 237 -23.77 -8.39 1.86
N GLY A 238 -24.11 -8.91 3.04
CA GLY A 238 -24.34 -10.33 3.26
C GLY A 238 -23.17 -11.20 2.79
N ASN A 239 -23.43 -12.05 1.80
CA ASN A 239 -22.43 -12.93 1.19
C ASN A 239 -21.66 -12.29 0.02
N TYR A 240 -22.02 -11.06 -0.36
CA TYR A 240 -21.39 -10.34 -1.46
C TYR A 240 -20.25 -9.49 -0.94
N SER A 241 -19.14 -9.44 -1.68
CA SER A 241 -18.07 -8.50 -1.42
C SER A 241 -17.39 -8.04 -2.69
N THR A 242 -17.05 -6.75 -2.74
CA THR A 242 -16.38 -6.12 -3.89
C THR A 242 -15.20 -5.30 -3.41
N VAL A 243 -14.07 -5.46 -4.09
CA VAL A 243 -12.81 -4.76 -3.80
C VAL A 243 -12.64 -3.63 -4.80
N VAL A 244 -12.37 -2.44 -4.27
CA VAL A 244 -11.97 -1.24 -5.02
C VAL A 244 -10.64 -0.77 -4.46
N VAL A 245 -9.67 -0.52 -5.33
CA VAL A 245 -8.41 0.14 -4.95
C VAL A 245 -8.47 1.58 -5.42
N ASP A 246 -8.13 2.50 -4.54
CA ASP A 246 -8.22 3.92 -4.81
C ASP A 246 -7.03 4.68 -4.18
N ILE A 247 -6.65 5.78 -4.82
CA ILE A 247 -5.76 6.81 -4.26
C ILE A 247 -6.61 8.07 -4.12
N PRO A 248 -7.18 8.33 -2.93
CA PRO A 248 -7.96 9.54 -2.67
C PRO A 248 -7.18 10.83 -2.95
N LEU A 249 -7.76 11.70 -3.78
CA LEU A 249 -7.22 13.02 -4.14
C LEU A 249 -8.26 14.14 -3.91
N SER A 250 -9.50 13.77 -3.59
CA SER A 250 -10.63 14.67 -3.32
C SER A 250 -11.73 13.88 -2.61
N ASP A 251 -12.69 14.60 -2.03
CA ASP A 251 -13.94 14.02 -1.54
C ASP A 251 -14.65 13.29 -2.67
N LYS A 252 -15.10 12.06 -2.39
CA LYS A 252 -15.79 11.24 -3.39
C LYS A 252 -16.69 10.19 -2.77
N THR A 253 -17.53 9.62 -3.62
CA THR A 253 -18.33 8.44 -3.29
C THR A 253 -17.74 7.25 -4.01
N ILE A 254 -17.38 6.20 -3.27
CA ILE A 254 -16.95 4.93 -3.83
C ILE A 254 -18.18 4.04 -4.02
N ILE A 255 -18.34 3.51 -5.23
CA ILE A 255 -19.44 2.62 -5.59
C ILE A 255 -18.92 1.19 -5.61
N PHE A 256 -19.49 0.32 -4.77
CA PHE A 256 -19.23 -1.11 -4.79
C PHE A 256 -20.25 -1.81 -5.68
N ASN A 257 -19.81 -2.35 -6.82
CA ASN A 257 -20.66 -3.14 -7.72
C ASN A 257 -20.60 -4.62 -7.34
N PHE A 258 -21.69 -5.15 -6.79
CA PHE A 258 -21.78 -6.49 -6.23
C PHE A 258 -22.22 -7.53 -7.25
N PHE A 259 -21.49 -8.65 -7.29
CA PHE A 259 -21.79 -9.84 -8.09
C PHE A 259 -21.76 -11.09 -7.21
N ALA A 260 -22.69 -12.02 -7.40
CA ALA A 260 -22.63 -13.30 -6.69
C ALA A 260 -21.39 -14.09 -7.11
N CYS A 261 -20.62 -14.55 -6.12
CA CYS A 261 -19.42 -15.37 -6.32
C CYS A 261 -19.31 -16.38 -5.18
N THR A 262 -20.07 -17.47 -5.31
CA THR A 262 -20.16 -18.54 -4.31
C THR A 262 -19.88 -19.87 -4.97
N ASP A 263 -18.90 -20.62 -4.46
CA ASP A 263 -18.58 -21.94 -5.02
C ASP A 263 -19.57 -23.03 -4.56
N LYS A 264 -19.34 -24.26 -5.04
CA LYS A 264 -20.19 -25.42 -4.75
C LYS A 264 -20.10 -25.88 -3.28
N ASP A 265 -19.10 -25.41 -2.53
CA ASP A 265 -18.94 -25.67 -1.10
C ASP A 265 -19.58 -24.57 -0.23
N GLY A 266 -20.14 -23.53 -0.84
CA GLY A 266 -20.72 -22.38 -0.15
C GLY A 266 -19.71 -21.32 0.30
N ASN A 267 -18.45 -21.40 -0.15
CA ASN A 267 -17.48 -20.35 0.12
C ASN A 267 -17.80 -19.12 -0.74
N ASN A 268 -17.79 -17.93 -0.13
CA ASN A 268 -18.06 -16.67 -0.80
C ASN A 268 -16.76 -15.91 -1.05
N TYR A 269 -16.61 -15.34 -2.24
CA TYR A 269 -15.38 -14.68 -2.66
C TYR A 269 -15.61 -13.20 -2.96
N PRO A 270 -14.65 -12.33 -2.62
CA PRO A 270 -14.65 -10.96 -3.12
C PRO A 270 -14.50 -10.95 -4.63
N VAL A 271 -15.06 -9.93 -5.25
CA VAL A 271 -14.96 -9.65 -6.68
C VAL A 271 -14.19 -8.36 -6.90
N VAL A 272 -13.42 -8.28 -7.99
CA VAL A 272 -12.68 -7.09 -8.39
C VAL A 272 -12.96 -6.79 -9.86
N LEU A 273 -13.24 -5.52 -10.16
CA LEU A 273 -13.51 -5.05 -11.51
C LEU A 273 -12.22 -4.43 -12.04
N ILE A 274 -11.70 -4.98 -13.13
CA ILE A 274 -10.47 -4.50 -13.78
C ILE A 274 -10.83 -4.24 -15.23
N GLY A 275 -10.43 -3.09 -15.79
CA GLY A 275 -10.77 -2.75 -17.18
C GLY A 275 -11.82 -1.66 -17.37
N SER A 276 -12.39 -1.11 -16.29
CA SER A 276 -13.19 0.12 -16.37
C SER A 276 -12.29 1.32 -16.09
N ASP A 277 -12.08 2.16 -17.10
CA ASP A 277 -11.64 3.52 -16.83
C ASP A 277 -12.73 4.17 -15.97
N LYS A 278 -12.41 4.49 -14.71
CA LYS A 278 -13.21 5.35 -13.79
C LYS A 278 -14.43 4.77 -13.07
N GLY A 279 -14.52 3.46 -12.82
CA GLY A 279 -15.60 2.94 -11.96
C GLY A 279 -17.00 3.34 -12.44
N ASP A 280 -17.14 3.55 -13.76
CA ASP A 280 -18.39 3.94 -14.37
C ASP A 280 -19.41 2.82 -14.19
N VAL A 281 -20.64 3.25 -13.95
CA VAL A 281 -21.82 2.40 -13.93
C VAL A 281 -21.85 1.63 -15.26
N VAL A 282 -21.69 0.32 -15.19
CA VAL A 282 -22.80 -0.63 -15.29
C VAL A 282 -23.97 -0.30 -16.22
N ASP A 283 -23.85 0.53 -17.25
CA ASP A 283 -24.97 0.80 -18.15
C ASP A 283 -25.29 -0.47 -18.95
N LYS A 284 -26.58 -0.81 -18.98
CA LYS A 284 -27.14 -2.05 -19.56
C LYS A 284 -26.95 -2.18 -21.08
N GLN A 285 -26.19 -1.29 -21.70
CA GLN A 285 -25.84 -1.31 -23.11
C GLN A 285 -24.32 -1.49 -23.23
N GLY A 286 -23.89 -2.74 -23.48
CA GLY A 286 -22.51 -3.19 -23.51
C GLY A 286 -21.61 -2.50 -24.55
N GLU A 287 -21.20 -1.26 -24.28
CA GLU A 287 -20.21 -0.51 -25.07
C GLU A 287 -18.92 -0.19 -24.29
N GLY A 288 -18.64 -0.91 -23.20
CA GLY A 288 -17.37 -0.83 -22.44
C GLY A 288 -16.47 -2.04 -22.69
N GLY A 289 -15.80 -2.08 -23.85
CA GLY A 289 -15.18 -3.29 -24.42
C GLY A 289 -14.03 -3.97 -23.66
N ASN A 290 -13.66 -3.56 -22.45
CA ASN A 290 -12.52 -4.15 -21.70
C ASN A 290 -12.81 -4.47 -20.22
N LEU A 291 -14.04 -4.31 -19.73
CA LEU A 291 -14.35 -4.61 -18.34
C LEU A 291 -14.33 -6.12 -18.06
N GLN A 292 -13.39 -6.55 -17.22
CA GLN A 292 -13.28 -7.91 -16.71
C GLN A 292 -13.63 -7.97 -15.22
N ILE A 293 -14.46 -8.96 -14.86
CA ILE A 293 -14.90 -9.19 -13.48
C ILE A 293 -14.16 -10.41 -12.96
N TRP A 294 -13.19 -10.18 -12.08
CA TRP A 294 -12.29 -11.21 -11.56
C TRP A 294 -12.65 -11.60 -10.12
N MET A 295 -12.41 -12.86 -9.78
CA MET A 295 -12.40 -13.29 -8.39
C MET A 295 -11.20 -12.66 -7.65
N GLY A 296 -11.46 -12.02 -6.52
CA GLY A 296 -10.45 -11.31 -5.71
C GLY A 296 -9.60 -12.21 -4.81
N LYS A 297 -9.89 -13.52 -4.78
CA LYS A 297 -9.12 -14.55 -4.07
C LYS A 297 -9.00 -15.81 -4.93
N ASN A 298 -8.03 -16.65 -4.62
CA ASN A 298 -7.94 -17.97 -5.25
C ASN A 298 -9.12 -18.86 -4.78
N LEU A 299 -9.62 -19.68 -5.70
CA LEU A 299 -10.74 -20.59 -5.45
C LEU A 299 -10.34 -21.68 -4.44
N ALA A 300 -11.23 -21.95 -3.48
CA ALA A 300 -11.05 -22.94 -2.41
C ALA A 300 -12.07 -24.08 -2.44
N TYR A 301 -12.72 -24.33 -3.58
CA TYR A 301 -13.62 -25.48 -3.77
C TYR A 301 -12.87 -26.81 -3.59
N LEU A 302 -13.28 -27.62 -2.62
CA LEU A 302 -12.57 -28.83 -2.23
C LEU A 302 -13.54 -30.02 -2.01
N PRO A 303 -14.03 -30.64 -3.10
CA PRO A 303 -14.96 -31.77 -3.01
C PRO A 303 -14.27 -33.07 -2.58
N LYS A 304 -12.96 -33.17 -2.79
CA LYS A 304 -12.09 -34.30 -2.46
C LYS A 304 -10.69 -33.74 -2.20
N VAL A 305 -9.88 -34.40 -1.38
CA VAL A 305 -8.45 -34.11 -1.27
C VAL A 305 -7.65 -35.28 -1.81
N SER A 306 -6.67 -34.98 -2.65
CA SER A 306 -5.79 -35.96 -3.26
C SER A 306 -4.38 -35.85 -2.70
N LYS A 307 -3.66 -36.97 -2.71
CA LYS A 307 -2.28 -36.96 -2.24
C LYS A 307 -1.33 -36.47 -3.35
N PRO A 308 -0.20 -35.83 -3.00
CA PRO A 308 0.70 -35.25 -4.00
C PRO A 308 1.33 -36.27 -4.96
N ASP A 309 1.50 -37.51 -4.52
CA ASP A 309 2.01 -38.64 -5.30
C ASP A 309 0.96 -39.24 -6.26
N GLU A 310 -0.30 -38.81 -6.18
CA GLU A 310 -1.36 -39.23 -7.10
C GLU A 310 -1.46 -38.29 -8.30
N GLN A 311 -1.26 -38.83 -9.50
CA GLN A 311 -1.43 -38.08 -10.75
C GLN A 311 -1.88 -38.98 -11.89
N ILE A 312 -3.19 -38.99 -12.16
CA ILE A 312 -3.78 -39.59 -13.36
C ILE A 312 -4.30 -38.44 -14.24
N LEU A 313 -3.71 -38.24 -15.42
CA LEU A 313 -3.98 -37.06 -16.27
C LEU A 313 -5.46 -36.88 -16.68
N LYS A 314 -6.30 -37.91 -16.50
CA LYS A 314 -7.70 -37.92 -16.92
C LYS A 314 -8.70 -37.66 -15.78
N ASP A 315 -8.27 -37.75 -14.53
CA ASP A 315 -9.16 -37.58 -13.37
C ASP A 315 -8.97 -36.19 -12.75
N PRO A 316 -10.00 -35.62 -12.10
CA PRO A 316 -9.85 -34.38 -11.36
C PRO A 316 -9.09 -34.61 -10.04
N PHE A 317 -8.05 -33.82 -9.81
CA PHE A 317 -7.25 -33.82 -8.60
C PHE A 317 -7.26 -32.45 -7.94
N TYR A 318 -7.33 -32.46 -6.62
CA TYR A 318 -7.41 -31.28 -5.76
C TYR A 318 -6.40 -31.46 -4.63
N TYR A 319 -5.55 -30.46 -4.45
CA TYR A 319 -4.46 -30.50 -3.49
C TYR A 319 -4.55 -29.28 -2.59
N VAL A 320 -4.23 -29.47 -1.31
CA VAL A 320 -3.96 -28.38 -0.38
C VAL A 320 -2.46 -28.38 -0.14
N TYR A 321 -1.82 -27.22 -0.31
CA TYR A 321 -0.36 -27.12 -0.20
C TYR A 321 0.11 -27.68 1.15
N ASP A 322 1.14 -28.53 1.13
CA ASP A 322 1.73 -29.19 2.29
C ASP A 322 0.76 -30.08 3.10
N TYR A 323 -0.30 -30.57 2.46
CA TYR A 323 -1.23 -31.54 3.07
C TYR A 323 -1.18 -32.88 2.32
N TYR A 324 -0.89 -33.95 3.05
CA TYR A 324 -0.67 -35.31 2.51
C TYR A 324 -1.76 -36.31 2.91
N GLY A 325 -2.77 -35.84 3.66
CA GLY A 325 -3.93 -36.64 4.08
C GLY A 325 -5.01 -36.73 3.00
N ARG A 326 -6.15 -37.33 3.36
CA ARG A 326 -7.36 -37.37 2.51
C ARG A 326 -8.61 -36.84 3.22
N ASP A 327 -8.49 -36.46 4.48
CA ASP A 327 -9.61 -35.91 5.24
C ASP A 327 -9.85 -34.46 4.79
N ILE A 328 -11.08 -34.18 4.33
CA ILE A 328 -11.46 -32.87 3.81
C ILE A 328 -11.55 -31.85 4.95
N ALA A 329 -12.06 -32.24 6.12
CA ALA A 329 -12.24 -31.31 7.23
C ALA A 329 -10.88 -30.85 7.79
N GLU A 330 -9.93 -31.77 7.93
CA GLU A 330 -8.55 -31.48 8.34
C GLU A 330 -7.85 -30.58 7.31
N ALA A 331 -7.99 -30.88 6.02
CA ALA A 331 -7.44 -30.04 4.96
C ALA A 331 -8.02 -28.62 5.01
N LYS A 332 -9.35 -28.48 5.16
CA LYS A 332 -10.04 -27.18 5.30
C LYS A 332 -9.63 -26.43 6.58
N ALA A 333 -9.23 -27.14 7.62
CA ALA A 333 -8.73 -26.54 8.86
C ALA A 333 -7.30 -26.00 8.76
N SER A 334 -6.51 -26.48 7.78
CA SER A 334 -5.10 -26.11 7.60
C SER A 334 -4.89 -24.61 7.30
N TYR A 335 -3.70 -24.11 7.62
CA TYR A 335 -3.29 -22.73 7.33
C TYR A 335 -3.33 -22.45 5.81
N ASN A 336 -2.74 -23.35 5.01
CA ASN A 336 -2.59 -23.18 3.58
C ASN A 336 -3.93 -23.15 2.84
N TYR A 337 -4.90 -23.99 3.23
CA TYR A 337 -6.26 -23.90 2.66
C TYR A 337 -6.88 -22.52 2.93
N LYS A 338 -6.81 -22.05 4.18
CA LYS A 338 -7.43 -20.78 4.60
C LYS A 338 -6.79 -19.54 3.95
N HIS A 339 -5.48 -19.60 3.67
CA HIS A 339 -4.72 -18.46 3.15
C HIS A 339 -4.56 -18.47 1.63
N TYR A 340 -4.40 -19.66 1.03
CA TYR A 340 -4.03 -19.80 -0.38
C TYR A 340 -5.10 -20.50 -1.23
N GLY A 341 -6.07 -21.17 -0.61
CA GLY A 341 -7.09 -21.94 -1.32
C GLY A 341 -6.59 -23.32 -1.72
N VAL A 342 -7.02 -23.78 -2.90
CA VAL A 342 -6.78 -25.13 -3.42
C VAL A 342 -5.97 -25.06 -4.71
N LEU A 343 -5.12 -26.06 -4.92
CA LEU A 343 -4.41 -26.29 -6.16
C LEU A 343 -5.13 -27.39 -6.94
N TYR A 344 -5.42 -27.12 -8.20
CA TYR A 344 -6.21 -28.01 -9.07
C TYR A 344 -5.31 -28.53 -10.17
N ASN A 345 -5.44 -29.79 -10.54
CA ASN A 345 -5.00 -30.18 -11.86
C ASN A 345 -5.91 -29.56 -12.94
N TRP A 346 -5.46 -29.57 -14.19
CA TRP A 346 -6.18 -28.83 -15.23
C TRP A 346 -7.61 -29.36 -15.45
N ILE A 347 -7.80 -30.68 -15.36
CA ILE A 347 -9.13 -31.30 -15.47
C ILE A 347 -10.06 -30.83 -14.35
N ALA A 348 -9.57 -30.76 -13.10
CA ALA A 348 -10.35 -30.21 -12.00
C ALA A 348 -10.64 -28.71 -12.19
N ALA A 349 -9.67 -27.95 -12.68
CA ALA A 349 -9.77 -26.50 -12.89
C ALA A 349 -10.92 -26.13 -13.85
N LEU A 350 -11.10 -26.88 -14.95
CA LEU A 350 -12.16 -26.65 -15.93
C LEU A 350 -13.58 -26.69 -15.34
N GLY A 351 -13.79 -27.46 -14.28
CA GLY A 351 -15.10 -27.63 -13.62
C GLY A 351 -15.21 -26.95 -12.25
N ALA A 352 -14.17 -26.24 -11.81
CA ALA A 352 -14.09 -25.74 -10.44
C ALA A 352 -14.88 -24.45 -10.22
N CYS A 353 -14.95 -23.58 -11.23
CA CYS A 353 -15.54 -22.24 -11.07
C CYS A 353 -17.03 -22.24 -10.66
N PRO A 354 -17.47 -21.21 -9.92
CA PRO A 354 -18.87 -20.97 -9.59
C PRO A 354 -19.78 -20.88 -10.83
N VAL A 355 -21.09 -21.06 -10.62
CA VAL A 355 -22.07 -20.87 -11.70
C VAL A 355 -22.04 -19.43 -12.21
N GLY A 356 -21.98 -19.25 -13.54
CA GLY A 356 -21.84 -17.94 -14.18
C GLY A 356 -20.41 -17.40 -14.19
N TRP A 357 -19.44 -18.17 -13.72
CA TRP A 357 -18.01 -17.89 -13.78
C TRP A 357 -17.29 -19.00 -14.55
N HIS A 358 -16.17 -18.69 -15.18
CA HIS A 358 -15.35 -19.67 -15.89
C HIS A 358 -13.87 -19.52 -15.58
N LEU A 359 -13.12 -20.58 -15.92
CA LEU A 359 -11.66 -20.54 -15.89
C LEU A 359 -11.18 -19.63 -17.04
N PRO A 360 -10.32 -18.62 -16.78
CA PRO A 360 -9.96 -17.65 -17.80
C PRO A 360 -9.22 -18.29 -18.97
N SER A 361 -9.52 -17.88 -20.19
CA SER A 361 -8.77 -18.25 -21.38
C SER A 361 -7.42 -17.52 -21.45
N ASP A 362 -6.54 -17.98 -22.33
CA ASP A 362 -5.26 -17.31 -22.59
C ASP A 362 -5.45 -15.89 -23.12
N GLU A 363 -6.48 -15.68 -23.93
CA GLU A 363 -6.88 -14.37 -24.45
C GLU A 363 -7.36 -13.44 -23.35
N GLU A 364 -8.18 -13.93 -22.40
CA GLU A 364 -8.65 -13.11 -21.27
C GLU A 364 -7.52 -12.68 -20.33
N TRP A 365 -6.53 -13.55 -20.10
CA TRP A 365 -5.30 -13.18 -19.39
C TRP A 365 -4.51 -12.12 -20.15
N THR A 366 -4.35 -12.29 -21.47
CA THR A 366 -3.67 -11.30 -22.31
C THR A 366 -4.38 -9.94 -22.28
N SER A 367 -5.72 -9.92 -22.36
CA SER A 367 -6.50 -8.68 -22.24
C SER A 367 -6.31 -7.98 -20.89
N LEU A 368 -6.20 -8.74 -19.79
CA LEU A 368 -5.86 -8.17 -18.49
C LEU A 368 -4.48 -7.50 -18.52
N GLU A 369 -3.47 -8.21 -19.03
CA GLU A 369 -2.10 -7.70 -19.12
C GLU A 369 -2.03 -6.44 -20.00
N ASP A 370 -2.63 -6.47 -21.19
CA ASP A 370 -2.70 -5.34 -22.12
C ASP A 370 -3.37 -4.11 -21.49
N TYR A 371 -4.49 -4.31 -20.78
CA TYR A 371 -5.16 -3.24 -20.07
C TYR A 371 -4.25 -2.59 -19.02
N LEU A 372 -3.55 -3.40 -18.22
CA LEU A 372 -2.66 -2.89 -17.18
C LEU A 372 -1.48 -2.12 -17.76
N LEU A 373 -0.93 -2.59 -18.87
CA LEU A 373 0.12 -1.88 -19.61
C LEU A 373 -0.40 -0.53 -20.12
N ALA A 374 -1.53 -0.53 -20.81
CA ALA A 374 -2.11 0.68 -21.42
C ALA A 374 -2.53 1.76 -20.41
N THR A 375 -2.86 1.35 -19.18
CA THR A 375 -3.35 2.25 -18.12
C THR A 375 -2.29 2.63 -17.09
N GLY A 376 -1.01 2.33 -17.35
CA GLY A 376 0.11 2.76 -16.49
C GLY A 376 0.21 2.01 -15.16
N HIS A 377 -0.34 0.79 -15.09
CA HIS A 377 -0.18 -0.11 -13.94
C HIS A 377 1.19 -0.80 -13.91
N ASN A 378 2.15 -0.34 -14.72
CA ASN A 378 3.55 -0.73 -14.60
C ASN A 378 4.19 -0.15 -13.33
N TRP A 379 5.14 -0.88 -12.75
CA TRP A 379 5.79 -0.45 -11.50
C TRP A 379 6.51 0.91 -11.63
N ASP A 380 7.07 1.23 -12.80
CA ASP A 380 7.72 2.52 -13.09
C ASP A 380 6.75 3.53 -13.72
N GLY A 381 5.59 3.07 -14.19
CA GLY A 381 4.57 3.90 -14.84
C GLY A 381 4.88 4.18 -16.31
N SER A 382 5.90 3.52 -16.88
CA SER A 382 6.10 3.48 -18.32
C SER A 382 4.98 2.70 -19.00
N LEU A 383 4.82 2.88 -20.31
CA LEU A 383 3.93 2.06 -21.14
C LEU A 383 4.71 1.04 -22.00
N ASP A 384 6.05 1.07 -21.91
CA ASP A 384 6.95 0.37 -22.85
C ASP A 384 7.57 -0.92 -22.30
N LEU A 385 7.37 -1.20 -21.01
CA LEU A 385 7.91 -2.38 -20.33
C LEU A 385 6.76 -3.25 -19.82
N GLU A 386 6.81 -4.56 -20.10
CA GLU A 386 5.81 -5.54 -19.63
C GLU A 386 5.92 -5.81 -18.12
N ALA A 387 5.67 -4.82 -17.27
CA ALA A 387 6.15 -4.79 -15.89
C ALA A 387 5.01 -4.70 -14.85
N VAL A 388 3.94 -5.48 -15.09
CA VAL A 388 2.65 -5.44 -14.37
C VAL A 388 2.51 -6.47 -13.24
N ALA A 389 3.50 -7.33 -13.01
CA ALA A 389 3.42 -8.42 -12.01
C ALA A 389 3.07 -7.92 -10.60
N SER A 390 3.70 -6.83 -10.17
CA SER A 390 3.46 -6.25 -8.84
C SER A 390 2.05 -5.69 -8.68
N SER A 391 1.40 -5.25 -9.77
CA SER A 391 0.03 -4.73 -9.76
C SER A 391 -1.03 -5.79 -9.51
N LEU A 392 -0.70 -7.06 -9.74
CA LEU A 392 -1.56 -8.21 -9.45
C LEU A 392 -1.21 -8.91 -8.14
N ALA A 393 0.03 -8.77 -7.65
CA ALA A 393 0.52 -9.44 -6.46
C ALA A 393 -0.08 -8.89 -5.15
N THR A 394 -0.16 -9.73 -4.11
CA THR A 394 -0.38 -9.27 -2.73
C THR A 394 0.75 -8.35 -2.27
N HIS A 395 0.48 -7.54 -1.25
CA HIS A 395 1.48 -6.65 -0.69
C HIS A 395 2.65 -7.40 -0.02
N HIS A 396 2.32 -8.48 0.69
CA HIS A 396 3.25 -9.25 1.52
C HIS A 396 3.19 -10.75 1.18
N GLY A 397 4.08 -11.52 1.81
CA GLY A 397 4.19 -12.98 1.66
C GLY A 397 5.24 -13.42 0.66
N TRP A 398 5.75 -12.50 -0.17
CA TRP A 398 6.77 -12.79 -1.17
C TRP A 398 8.16 -12.85 -0.54
N LYS A 399 8.98 -13.78 -1.03
CA LYS A 399 10.42 -13.83 -0.80
C LYS A 399 11.03 -12.51 -1.24
N ILE A 400 12.01 -12.03 -0.48
CA ILE A 400 12.65 -10.75 -0.76
C ILE A 400 13.43 -10.85 -2.08
N SER A 401 13.22 -9.86 -2.94
CA SER A 401 13.93 -9.67 -4.20
C SER A 401 14.56 -8.28 -4.21
N SER A 402 15.77 -8.18 -4.77
CA SER A 402 16.42 -6.91 -5.05
C SER A 402 16.00 -6.29 -6.39
N VAL A 403 15.23 -7.00 -7.21
CA VAL A 403 14.77 -6.53 -8.52
C VAL A 403 13.69 -5.46 -8.32
N PRO A 404 13.93 -4.19 -8.70
CA PRO A 404 12.93 -3.13 -8.59
C PRO A 404 11.65 -3.51 -9.33
N GLY A 405 10.50 -3.19 -8.74
CA GLY A 405 9.20 -3.45 -9.36
C GLY A 405 8.69 -4.89 -9.30
N SER A 406 9.54 -5.84 -8.90
CA SER A 406 9.12 -7.23 -8.70
C SER A 406 8.25 -7.39 -7.43
N PRO A 407 7.34 -8.39 -7.37
CA PRO A 407 6.51 -8.65 -6.21
C PRO A 407 7.28 -8.79 -4.88
N GLY A 408 8.50 -9.34 -4.92
CA GLY A 408 9.40 -9.50 -3.77
C GLY A 408 10.19 -8.25 -3.39
N CYS A 409 10.13 -7.18 -4.18
CA CYS A 409 10.82 -5.93 -3.89
C CYS A 409 10.18 -5.23 -2.67
N PRO A 410 10.93 -4.77 -1.66
CA PRO A 410 10.35 -4.09 -0.50
C PRO A 410 9.85 -2.67 -0.81
N ILE A 411 9.95 -2.20 -2.05
CA ILE A 411 9.43 -0.91 -2.49
C ILE A 411 7.91 -1.05 -2.75
N GLU A 412 7.11 -0.29 -2.00
CA GLU A 412 5.68 -0.58 -1.82
C GLU A 412 4.72 0.20 -2.74
N TYR A 413 5.16 1.33 -3.31
CA TYR A 413 4.23 2.33 -3.87
C TYR A 413 3.38 1.83 -5.07
N LYS A 414 3.76 0.74 -5.77
CA LYS A 414 2.99 0.19 -6.92
C LYS A 414 2.59 -1.28 -6.81
N LYS A 415 2.52 -1.86 -5.61
CA LYS A 415 1.95 -3.20 -5.43
C LYS A 415 0.43 -3.19 -5.38
N ASN A 416 -0.18 -4.28 -5.88
CA ASN A 416 -1.61 -4.57 -5.81
C ASN A 416 -2.52 -3.44 -6.29
N LEU A 417 -2.11 -2.70 -7.34
CA LEU A 417 -2.86 -1.54 -7.84
C LEU A 417 -4.28 -1.88 -8.31
N THR A 418 -4.52 -3.13 -8.66
CA THR A 418 -5.80 -3.61 -9.18
C THR A 418 -6.75 -4.12 -8.11
N GLY A 419 -6.24 -4.49 -6.93
CA GLY A 419 -7.00 -5.24 -5.93
C GLY A 419 -7.04 -6.76 -6.17
N PHE A 420 -6.44 -7.24 -7.26
CA PHE A 420 -6.38 -8.66 -7.60
C PHE A 420 -5.75 -9.52 -6.49
N SER A 421 -4.73 -9.02 -5.78
CA SER A 421 -4.23 -9.66 -4.55
C SER A 421 -3.81 -11.13 -4.73
N ALA A 422 -2.97 -11.46 -5.70
CA ALA A 422 -2.41 -12.80 -5.90
C ALA A 422 -1.32 -13.15 -4.86
N PRO A 423 -1.53 -14.14 -3.97
CA PRO A 423 -0.54 -14.51 -2.96
C PRO A 423 0.48 -15.51 -3.52
N PRO A 424 1.74 -15.55 -3.05
CA PRO A 424 2.74 -16.51 -3.50
C PRO A 424 2.52 -17.91 -2.89
N CYS A 425 1.54 -18.64 -3.42
CA CYS A 425 1.11 -19.93 -2.87
C CYS A 425 1.88 -21.16 -3.40
N GLY A 426 2.87 -20.95 -4.26
CA GLY A 426 3.58 -22.03 -4.95
C GLY A 426 2.64 -22.85 -5.83
N PHE A 427 3.04 -24.10 -6.07
CA PHE A 427 2.27 -25.06 -6.85
C PHE A 427 2.61 -26.52 -6.47
N LYS A 428 1.81 -27.45 -7.01
CA LYS A 428 2.11 -28.89 -7.00
C LYS A 428 2.75 -29.29 -8.33
N SER A 429 4.02 -29.68 -8.28
CA SER A 429 4.75 -30.28 -9.40
C SER A 429 4.38 -31.76 -9.56
N GLU A 430 5.04 -32.52 -10.43
CA GLU A 430 4.76 -33.95 -10.56
C GLU A 430 4.88 -34.73 -9.24
N TYR A 431 5.85 -34.39 -8.38
CA TYR A 431 6.19 -35.20 -7.20
C TYR A 431 5.99 -34.46 -5.87
N GLU A 432 6.01 -33.13 -5.87
CA GLU A 432 6.06 -32.35 -4.63
C GLU A 432 5.40 -30.98 -4.75
N PHE A 433 5.10 -30.40 -3.59
CA PHE A 433 4.78 -28.98 -3.46
C PHE A 433 6.06 -28.16 -3.43
N THR A 434 6.10 -27.05 -4.17
CA THR A 434 7.30 -26.21 -4.23
C THR A 434 6.96 -24.74 -4.43
N ARG A 435 7.93 -23.85 -4.23
CA ARG A 435 7.86 -22.39 -4.46
C ARG A 435 6.82 -21.60 -3.65
N ILE A 436 6.39 -22.10 -2.49
CA ILE A 436 5.62 -21.29 -1.54
C ILE A 436 6.44 -20.06 -1.13
N ASN A 437 5.77 -18.93 -0.95
CA ASN A 437 6.35 -17.61 -0.74
C ASN A 437 7.20 -17.08 -1.89
N GLU A 438 7.45 -17.84 -2.96
CA GLU A 438 8.22 -17.38 -4.11
C GLU A 438 7.32 -17.01 -5.28
N ASP A 439 6.38 -17.89 -5.62
CA ASP A 439 5.68 -17.79 -6.90
C ASP A 439 4.18 -18.13 -6.75
N ILE A 440 3.38 -17.72 -7.73
CA ILE A 440 2.00 -18.21 -7.93
C ILE A 440 1.75 -18.55 -9.39
N PHE A 441 0.97 -19.60 -9.60
CA PHE A 441 0.63 -20.15 -10.90
C PHE A 441 -0.88 -20.20 -11.05
N PHE A 442 -1.38 -19.80 -12.23
CA PHE A 442 -2.79 -19.84 -12.59
C PHE A 442 -3.00 -20.61 -13.88
N TRP A 443 -3.98 -21.52 -13.88
CA TRP A 443 -4.40 -22.18 -15.11
C TRP A 443 -5.06 -21.22 -16.08
N SER A 444 -4.82 -21.45 -17.37
CA SER A 444 -5.70 -21.02 -18.46
C SER A 444 -6.63 -22.16 -18.87
N ALA A 445 -7.82 -21.83 -19.39
CA ALA A 445 -8.70 -22.79 -20.07
C ALA A 445 -8.20 -23.18 -21.48
N THR A 446 -7.19 -22.49 -22.02
CA THR A 446 -6.71 -22.69 -23.39
C THR A 446 -5.59 -23.74 -23.44
N GLU A 447 -5.81 -24.81 -24.20
CA GLU A 447 -4.78 -25.79 -24.52
C GLU A 447 -3.74 -25.21 -25.50
N LYS A 448 -2.51 -25.72 -25.45
CA LYS A 448 -1.49 -25.35 -26.42
C LYS A 448 -1.73 -26.09 -27.75
N ILE A 449 -1.93 -25.31 -28.81
CA ILE A 449 -2.09 -25.81 -30.18
C ILE A 449 -0.90 -26.74 -30.53
N ASN A 450 -1.21 -27.86 -31.19
CA ASN A 450 -0.27 -28.92 -31.60
C ASN A 450 0.36 -29.75 -30.47
N TYR A 451 0.01 -29.53 -29.20
CA TYR A 451 0.49 -30.31 -28.06
C TYR A 451 -0.64 -30.66 -27.10
N THR A 452 -1.39 -31.74 -27.39
CA THR A 452 -2.64 -32.12 -26.67
C THR A 452 -2.48 -32.43 -25.18
N GLN A 453 -1.26 -32.49 -24.67
CA GLN A 453 -0.94 -32.70 -23.25
C GLN A 453 -0.50 -31.43 -22.52
N LEU A 454 -0.31 -30.32 -23.25
CA LEU A 454 0.19 -29.06 -22.70
C LEU A 454 -0.91 -28.00 -22.67
N VAL A 455 -0.94 -27.24 -21.59
CA VAL A 455 -1.91 -26.16 -21.36
C VAL A 455 -1.16 -24.91 -20.99
N TRP A 456 -1.65 -23.77 -21.45
CA TRP A 456 -1.12 -22.47 -21.03
C TRP A 456 -1.40 -22.20 -19.55
N TYR A 457 -0.48 -21.48 -18.92
CA TYR A 457 -0.64 -20.96 -17.57
C TYR A 457 0.00 -19.56 -17.48
N ARG A 458 -0.40 -18.82 -16.45
CA ARG A 458 0.25 -17.58 -16.02
C ARG A 458 1.01 -17.80 -14.74
N HIS A 459 2.16 -17.16 -14.60
CA HIS A 459 3.01 -17.25 -13.40
C HIS A 459 3.54 -15.87 -13.02
N ILE A 460 3.38 -15.53 -11.75
CA ILE A 460 3.96 -14.33 -11.14
C ILE A 460 5.08 -14.79 -10.21
N SER A 461 6.28 -14.26 -10.40
CA SER A 461 7.46 -14.61 -9.61
C SER A 461 7.90 -13.49 -8.69
N TYR A 462 8.41 -13.83 -7.50
CA TYR A 462 8.93 -12.84 -6.54
C TYR A 462 10.01 -11.93 -7.12
N SER A 463 10.78 -12.40 -8.11
CA SER A 463 11.92 -11.66 -8.68
C SER A 463 11.71 -11.25 -10.14
N SER A 464 10.49 -11.36 -10.67
CA SER A 464 10.17 -10.92 -12.03
C SER A 464 9.21 -9.74 -12.00
N THR A 465 9.37 -8.82 -12.94
CA THR A 465 8.42 -7.71 -13.15
C THR A 465 7.27 -8.09 -14.07
N ASN A 466 7.42 -9.17 -14.84
CA ASN A 466 6.46 -9.59 -15.86
C ASN A 466 5.54 -10.69 -15.32
N VAL A 467 4.30 -10.71 -15.79
CA VAL A 467 3.45 -11.90 -15.70
C VAL A 467 3.94 -12.85 -16.79
N MET A 468 4.45 -14.01 -16.42
CA MET A 468 5.04 -14.94 -17.39
C MET A 468 3.98 -15.89 -17.94
N ARG A 469 4.03 -16.11 -19.26
CA ARG A 469 3.19 -17.07 -19.99
C ARG A 469 4.02 -18.26 -20.44
N ASN A 470 3.61 -19.46 -20.04
CA ASN A 470 4.28 -20.71 -20.37
C ASN A 470 3.26 -21.86 -20.52
N SER A 471 3.72 -23.04 -20.93
CA SER A 471 2.87 -24.23 -21.07
C SER A 471 3.42 -25.42 -20.31
N VAL A 472 2.56 -26.20 -19.65
CA VAL A 472 2.96 -27.39 -18.87
C VAL A 472 1.96 -28.53 -19.01
N HIS A 473 2.34 -29.73 -18.55
CA HIS A 473 1.47 -30.90 -18.51
C HIS A 473 0.27 -30.72 -17.57
N LYS A 474 -0.88 -31.26 -17.98
CA LYS A 474 -2.19 -31.16 -17.29
C LYS A 474 -2.25 -31.65 -15.84
N GLY A 475 -1.27 -32.44 -15.39
CA GLY A 475 -1.26 -33.05 -14.06
C GLY A 475 -0.56 -32.25 -12.96
N TYR A 476 0.01 -31.09 -13.29
CA TYR A 476 0.47 -30.13 -12.28
C TYR A 476 -0.73 -29.58 -11.50
N GLY A 477 -0.52 -29.08 -10.29
CA GLY A 477 -1.56 -28.43 -9.50
C GLY A 477 -1.32 -26.93 -9.37
N PHE A 478 -2.18 -26.12 -9.99
CA PHE A 478 -2.11 -24.65 -9.93
C PHE A 478 -3.37 -24.05 -9.33
N SER A 479 -3.26 -22.81 -8.87
CA SER A 479 -4.40 -22.04 -8.36
C SER A 479 -5.38 -21.72 -9.48
N VAL A 480 -6.64 -21.55 -9.12
CA VAL A 480 -7.70 -21.10 -10.02
C VAL A 480 -8.22 -19.76 -9.52
N ARG A 481 -8.39 -18.83 -10.46
CA ARG A 481 -9.07 -17.57 -10.23
C ARG A 481 -10.02 -17.34 -11.38
N CYS A 482 -11.31 -17.39 -11.09
CA CYS A 482 -12.34 -17.36 -12.11
C CYS A 482 -12.62 -15.93 -12.57
N ILE A 483 -13.08 -15.80 -13.80
CA ILE A 483 -13.60 -14.57 -14.39
C ILE A 483 -15.09 -14.76 -14.73
N LYS A 484 -15.86 -13.67 -14.73
CA LYS A 484 -17.27 -13.65 -15.13
C LYS A 484 -17.42 -12.80 -16.38
N ASP A 485 -18.05 -13.36 -17.41
CA ASP A 485 -18.44 -12.65 -18.63
C ASP A 485 -19.40 -11.50 -18.28
N TYR A 486 -19.17 -10.31 -18.84
CA TYR A 486 -20.09 -9.17 -18.75
C TYR A 486 -20.58 -8.78 -20.15
N GLY A 487 -21.84 -9.09 -20.45
CA GLY A 487 -22.47 -8.89 -21.78
C GLY A 487 -22.95 -10.20 -22.40
N ALA A 488 -24.05 -10.17 -23.15
CA ALA A 488 -24.63 -11.35 -23.78
C ALA A 488 -23.67 -11.93 -24.83
N ARG A 489 -23.40 -13.23 -24.76
CA ARG A 489 -22.76 -13.98 -25.85
C ARG A 489 -23.67 -14.05 -27.08
#